data_AF-A0A8I1DRI2-F1
#
_entry.id   AF-A0A8I1DRI2-F1
#
_cell.length_a   1.000
_cell.length_b   1.000
_cell.length_c   1.000
_cell.angle_alpha   90.00
_cell.angle_beta   90.00
_cell.angle_gamma   90.00
#
_symmetry.space_group_name_H-M   'P 1'
#
loop_
_entity.id
_entity.type
_entity.pdbx_description
1 polymer ?
#
loop_
_entity_poly.entity_id
_entity_poly.type
_entity_poly.pdbx_seq_one_letter_code
_entity_poly.pdbx_strand_id
1 'polypeptide(L)' 'MPRKIFFGTTPVFLDNQVRLLVEWRERLERQLGVEVHFVQRGSYGEITELLLADQLDIAWVCGYPYVTHADRMKLLGKR' A
#
# COMPACT_ATOMS: atom_id res chain seq x y z
N MET A 1 7.41 -16.53 -13.71
CA MET A 1 8.13 -15.81 -12.64
C MET A 1 7.27 -15.83 -11.39
N PRO A 2 7.83 -15.92 -10.17
CA PRO A 2 7.01 -15.84 -8.96
C PRO A 2 6.23 -14.52 -8.98
N ARG A 3 4.94 -14.59 -8.68
CA ARG A 3 4.06 -13.42 -8.59
C ARG A 3 4.62 -12.49 -7.51
N LYS A 4 4.80 -11.21 -7.82
CA LYS A 4 5.18 -10.17 -6.85
C LYS A 4 3.96 -9.32 -6.56
N ILE A 5 3.88 -8.78 -5.35
CA ILE A 5 2.87 -7.81 -4.96
C ILE A 5 3.54 -6.46 -4.74
N PHE A 6 3.08 -5.43 -5.44
CA PHE A 6 3.48 -4.05 -5.24
C PHE A 6 2.52 -3.36 -4.28
N PHE A 7 3.05 -2.96 -3.12
CA PHE A 7 2.32 -2.36 -2.01
C PHE A 7 2.66 -0.87 -1.89
N GLY A 8 1.71 0.00 -2.21
CA GLY A 8 1.82 1.45 -2.12
C GLY A 8 1.76 1.99 -0.68
N THR A 9 2.61 2.96 -0.34
CA THR A 9 2.54 3.69 0.94
C THR A 9 2.73 5.19 0.74
N THR A 10 2.07 5.97 1.60
CA THR A 10 2.13 7.44 1.62
C THR A 10 3.11 7.94 2.69
N PRO A 11 3.57 9.20 2.65
CA PRO A 11 4.68 9.69 3.49
C PRO A 11 4.37 9.70 4.99
N VAL A 12 3.08 9.71 5.35
CA VAL A 12 2.63 9.65 6.76
C VAL A 12 3.15 8.42 7.50
N PHE A 13 3.63 7.40 6.77
CA PHE A 13 4.22 6.19 7.33
C PHE A 13 5.69 6.34 7.79
N LEU A 14 6.39 7.42 7.41
CA LEU A 14 7.86 7.39 7.35
C LEU A 14 8.64 7.95 8.53
N ASP A 15 8.06 8.81 9.37
CA ASP A 15 8.91 9.65 10.21
C ASP A 15 9.61 8.93 11.38
N ASN A 16 9.43 7.62 11.58
CA ASN A 16 10.25 6.89 12.57
C ASN A 16 10.38 5.36 12.41
N GLN A 17 9.93 4.74 11.30
CA GLN A 17 9.60 3.30 11.33
C GLN A 17 10.10 2.44 10.15
N VAL A 18 11.36 2.58 9.75
CA VAL A 18 12.02 1.61 8.83
C VAL A 18 11.86 0.17 9.32
N ARG A 19 11.95 -0.06 10.63
CA ARG A 19 11.71 -1.38 11.24
C ARG A 19 10.29 -1.90 11.01
N LEU A 20 9.27 -1.04 11.08
CA LEU A 20 7.89 -1.46 10.85
C LEU A 20 7.68 -1.93 9.41
N LEU A 21 8.25 -1.23 8.43
CA LEU A 21 8.17 -1.64 7.02
C LEU A 21 8.81 -3.00 6.78
N VAL A 22 9.95 -3.27 7.41
CA VAL A 22 10.62 -4.57 7.34
C VAL A 22 9.76 -5.66 7.98
N GLU A 23 9.27 -5.44 9.20
CA GLU A 23 8.40 -6.40 9.91
C GLU A 23 7.10 -6.68 9.16
N TRP A 24 6.50 -5.65 8.56
CA TRP A 24 5.30 -5.77 7.72
C TRP A 24 5.58 -6.55 6.46
N ARG A 25 6.67 -6.24 5.74
CA ARG A 25 7.07 -7.00 4.56
C ARG A 25 7.17 -8.48 4.90
N GLU A 26 7.96 -8.81 5.92
CA GLU A 26 8.16 -10.20 6.31
C GLU A 26 6.85 -10.89 6.73
N ARG A 27 5.97 -10.18 7.45
CA ARG A 27 4.64 -10.70 7.82
C ARG A 27 3.80 -11.00 6.59
N LEU A 28 3.70 -10.05 5.67
CA LEU A 28 2.89 -10.17 4.46
C LEU A 28 3.43 -11.25 3.54
N GLU A 29 4.74 -11.32 3.33
CA GLU A 29 5.38 -12.37 2.53
C GLU A 29 5.11 -13.76 3.11
N ARG A 30 5.23 -13.92 4.44
CA ARG A 30 4.90 -15.19 5.12
C ARG A 30 3.42 -15.58 4.95
N GLN A 31 2.51 -14.62 4.98
CA GLN A 31 1.07 -14.90 4.88
C GLN A 31 0.60 -15.13 3.44
N LEU A 32 1.19 -14.42 2.48
CA LEU A 32 0.77 -14.43 1.07
C LEU A 32 1.56 -15.45 0.23
N GLY A 33 2.71 -15.92 0.73
CA GLY A 33 3.58 -16.87 0.02
C GLY A 33 4.22 -16.26 -1.25
N VAL A 34 4.27 -14.93 -1.34
CA VAL A 34 4.78 -14.18 -2.49
C VAL A 34 5.61 -12.99 -2.02
N GLU A 35 6.54 -12.54 -2.86
CA GLU A 35 7.41 -11.40 -2.58
C GLU A 35 6.62 -10.08 -2.55
N VAL A 36 6.89 -9.22 -1.56
CA VAL A 36 6.18 -7.95 -1.38
C VAL A 36 7.13 -6.77 -1.53
N HIS A 37 6.83 -5.90 -2.50
CA HIS A 37 7.60 -4.71 -2.84
C HIS A 37 6.88 -3.45 -2.37
N PHE A 38 7.48 -2.75 -1.42
CA PHE A 38 6.94 -1.46 -0.99
C PHE A 38 7.31 -0.35 -1.98
N VAL A 39 6.30 0.35 -2.47
CA VAL A 39 6.43 1.54 -3.33
C VAL A 39 5.97 2.75 -2.55
N GLN A 40 6.85 3.72 -2.37
CA GLN A 40 6.57 4.89 -1.56
C GLN A 40 6.47 6.14 -2.42
N ARG A 41 5.47 6.98 -2.14
CA ARG A 41 5.24 8.22 -2.88
C ARG A 41 4.97 9.39 -1.95
N GLY A 42 5.26 10.59 -2.46
CA GLY A 42 5.17 11.87 -1.76
C GLY A 42 3.74 12.33 -1.51
N SER A 43 2.77 11.78 -2.25
CA SER A 43 1.39 12.24 -2.21
C SER A 43 0.37 11.10 -2.37
N TYR A 44 -0.85 11.35 -1.91
CA TYR A 44 -1.99 10.46 -2.17
C TYR A 44 -2.36 10.39 -3.66
N GLY A 45 -2.15 11.49 -4.40
CA GLY A 45 -2.39 11.55 -5.84
C GLY A 45 -1.55 10.53 -6.59
N GLU A 46 -0.23 10.51 -6.35
CA GLU A 46 0.69 9.55 -6.97
C GLU A 46 0.34 8.08 -6.67
N ILE A 47 -0.03 7.75 -5.42
CA ILE A 47 -0.48 6.39 -5.08
C ILE A 47 -1.76 6.02 -5.83
N THR A 48 -2.69 6.97 -5.95
CA THR A 48 -3.95 6.76 -6.66
C THR A 48 -3.71 6.54 -8.16
N GLU A 49 -2.86 7.37 -8.77
CA GLU A 49 -2.47 7.22 -10.18
C GLU A 49 -1.84 5.85 -10.46
N LEU A 50 -0.96 5.38 -9.58
CA LEU A 50 -0.31 4.08 -9.73
C LEU A 50 -1.29 2.91 -9.56
N LEU A 51 -2.25 3.00 -8.64
CA LEU A 51 -3.33 2.00 -8.52
C LEU A 51 -4.20 1.97 -9.77
N LEU A 52 -4.60 3.13 -10.29
CA LEU A 52 -5.44 3.24 -11.48
C LEU A 52 -4.74 2.76 -12.76
N ALA A 53 -3.41 2.80 -12.78
CA ALA A 53 -2.58 2.32 -13.87
C ALA A 53 -2.13 0.86 -13.72
N ASP A 54 -2.68 0.10 -12.75
CA ASP A 54 -2.28 -1.28 -12.43
C ASP A 54 -0.78 -1.44 -12.13
N GLN A 55 -0.12 -0.37 -11.67
CA GLN A 55 1.28 -0.38 -11.26
C GLN A 55 1.44 -0.72 -9.76
N LEU A 56 0.35 -0.73 -9.01
CA LEU A 56 0.27 -1.22 -7.64
C LEU A 56 -0.88 -2.22 -7.53
N ASP A 57 -0.65 -3.29 -6.77
CA ASP A 57 -1.70 -4.27 -6.45
C ASP A 57 -2.56 -3.80 -5.27
N ILE A 58 -1.93 -3.14 -4.28
CA ILE A 58 -2.54 -2.73 -3.02
C ILE A 58 -1.89 -1.42 -2.57
N ALA A 59 -2.61 -0.56 -1.84
CA ALA A 59 -1.98 0.57 -1.15
C ALA A 59 -2.58 0.86 0.23
N TRP A 60 -1.73 1.30 1.15
CA TRP A 60 -2.15 1.93 2.41
C TRP A 60 -2.28 3.43 2.21
N VAL A 61 -3.51 3.92 2.29
CA VAL A 61 -3.86 5.34 2.22
C VAL A 61 -4.51 5.80 3.53
N CYS A 62 -4.36 7.07 3.88
CA CYS A 62 -5.11 7.65 4.99
C CYS A 62 -6.61 7.69 4.63
N GLY A 63 -7.50 7.87 5.61
CA GLY A 63 -8.95 7.89 5.39
C GLY A 63 -9.44 8.98 4.44
N TYR A 64 -8.71 10.08 4.27
CA TYR A 64 -9.12 11.22 3.43
C TYR A 64 -9.25 10.86 1.92
N PRO A 65 -8.28 10.17 1.28
CA PRO A 65 -8.43 9.61 -0.07
C PRO A 65 -9.60 8.64 -0.26
N TYR A 66 -9.91 7.83 0.75
CA TYR A 66 -11.07 6.93 0.69
C TYR A 66 -12.38 7.71 0.66
N VAL A 67 -12.49 8.78 1.47
CA VAL A 67 -13.71 9.62 1.50
C VAL A 67 -13.96 10.33 0.17
N THR A 68 -12.91 10.66 -0.60
CA THR A 68 -13.04 11.32 -1.91
C THR A 68 -13.31 10.37 -3.10
N HIS A 69 -13.04 9.07 -2.95
CA HIS A 69 -13.19 8.05 -4.02
C HIS A 69 -13.88 6.77 -3.53
N ALA A 70 -14.82 6.91 -2.59
CA ALA A 70 -15.48 5.78 -1.93
C ALA A 70 -16.27 4.88 -2.90
N ASP A 71 -16.66 5.41 -4.06
CA ASP A 71 -17.34 4.71 -5.15
C ASP A 71 -16.43 3.72 -5.90
N ARG A 72 -15.10 3.90 -5.81
CA ARG A 72 -14.10 3.11 -6.55
C ARG A 72 -13.16 2.30 -5.66
N MET A 73 -13.30 2.38 -4.34
CA MET A 73 -12.42 1.71 -3.39
C MET A 73 -13.22 0.89 -2.37
N LYS A 74 -12.76 -0.33 -2.08
CA LYS A 74 -13.34 -1.18 -1.03
C LYS A 74 -12.43 -1.18 0.21
N LEU A 75 -12.99 -0.78 1.35
CA LEU A 75 -12.30 -0.79 2.63
C LEU A 75 -12.17 -2.24 3.15
N LEU A 76 -10.94 -2.70 3.39
CA LEU A 76 -10.66 -4.08 3.84
C LEU A 76 -10.50 -4.22 5.36
N GLY A 77 -10.57 -3.12 6.12
CA GLY A 77 -10.51 -3.14 7.58
C GLY A 77 -11.05 -1.86 8.21
N LYS A 78 -12.12 -1.99 9.00
CA LYS A 78 -12.35 -1.18 10.20
C LYS A 78 -12.13 -2.12 11.38
N ARG A 79 -11.48 -1.63 12.43
CA ARG A 79 -11.63 -2.28 13.74
C ARG A 79 -13.10 -2.35 14.10
#